data_AF-A0A165TAC8-F1
#
_entry.id   AF-A0A165TAC8-F1
#
_cell.length_a   1.000
_cell.length_b   1.000
_cell.length_c   1.000
_cell.angle_alpha   90.00
_cell.angle_beta   90.00
_cell.angle_gamma   90.00
#
_symmetry.space_group_name_H-M   'P 1'
#
loop_
_entity.id
_entity.type
_entity.pdbx_description
1 polymer ?
#
loop_
_entity_poly.entity_id
_entity_poly.type
_entity_poly.pdbx_seq_one_letter_code
_entity_poly.pdbx_strand_id
1 'polypeptide(L)'
;MPGLVGVEQFACDSPVLQSAHSPTFVARSALPSHSLCDDVGVRTPKFASVLVPHNTVLRSASNVPLGVTLLHTPGHTPDEIALWDARELMLYVGDTVYEWEPIIFPTHGNISEWLSTIDELVAIVRSARVPEAVRINCGHRTVTRPALEVLGAARRFVMDVLAGDVDAHWRTWRRGEWHVEYRQEGGQFSIRCPERLIEEARRQQQQLQ
;
A
#
# COMPACT_ATOMS: atom_id res chain seq x y z
N MET A 1 -15.13 -12.79 8.89
CA MET A 1 -14.36 -11.94 7.97
C MET A 1 -14.86 -12.23 6.57
N PRO A 2 -15.55 -11.31 5.89
CA PRO A 2 -15.70 -11.44 4.45
C PRO A 2 -14.33 -11.12 3.85
N GLY A 3 -13.58 -12.15 3.46
CA GLY A 3 -12.42 -11.95 2.60
C GLY A 3 -12.88 -11.29 1.31
N LEU A 4 -11.98 -10.59 0.62
CA LEU A 4 -12.14 -10.29 -0.80
C LEU A 4 -12.32 -11.63 -1.54
N VAL A 5 -13.57 -12.07 -1.67
CA VAL A 5 -13.94 -13.23 -2.47
C VAL A 5 -13.74 -12.76 -3.91
N GLY A 6 -12.83 -13.43 -4.62
CA GLY A 6 -12.63 -13.20 -6.04
C GLY A 6 -13.98 -13.21 -6.74
N VAL A 7 -14.35 -12.08 -7.33
CA VAL A 7 -15.64 -11.92 -7.99
C VAL A 7 -15.67 -12.91 -9.15
N GLU A 8 -16.52 -13.94 -9.07
CA GLU A 8 -16.65 -15.01 -10.08
C GLU A 8 -16.89 -14.48 -11.51
N GLN A 9 -17.34 -13.23 -11.65
CA GLN A 9 -17.49 -12.54 -12.94
C GLN A 9 -16.16 -12.29 -13.68
N PHE A 10 -14.99 -12.43 -13.05
CA PHE A 10 -13.67 -12.27 -13.69
C PHE A 10 -13.01 -13.61 -14.10
N ALA A 11 -13.72 -14.74 -14.04
CA ALA A 11 -13.08 -16.06 -14.06
C ALA A 11 -12.64 -16.59 -15.45
N CYS A 12 -13.16 -16.08 -16.57
CA CYS A 12 -12.92 -16.71 -17.88
C CYS A 12 -11.85 -16.02 -18.75
N ASP A 13 -11.80 -14.69 -18.77
CA ASP A 13 -11.01 -13.92 -19.75
C ASP A 13 -10.37 -12.64 -19.17
N SER A 14 -10.47 -12.41 -17.87
CA SER A 14 -9.92 -11.20 -17.26
C SER A 14 -8.41 -11.30 -17.08
N PRO A 15 -7.64 -10.29 -17.55
CA PRO A 15 -6.20 -10.29 -17.34
C PRO A 15 -5.89 -10.03 -15.86
N VAL A 16 -4.93 -10.80 -15.32
CA VAL A 16 -4.33 -10.48 -14.01
C VAL A 16 -3.14 -9.56 -14.26
N LEU A 17 -3.21 -8.35 -13.72
CA LEU A 17 -2.16 -7.35 -13.84
C LEU A 17 -1.34 -7.31 -12.54
N GLN A 18 -0.03 -7.16 -12.66
CA GLN A 18 0.90 -7.04 -11.53
C GLN A 18 1.86 -5.87 -11.75
N SER A 19 2.34 -5.26 -10.67
CA SER A 19 3.33 -4.19 -10.75
C SER A 19 4.61 -4.65 -11.41
N ALA A 20 5.11 -3.88 -12.38
CA ALA A 20 6.45 -4.05 -12.91
C ALA A 20 7.56 -3.44 -12.02
N HIS A 21 7.23 -2.80 -10.88
CA HIS A 21 8.21 -2.17 -9.98
C HIS A 21 9.18 -3.18 -9.37
N SER A 22 8.64 -4.35 -8.95
CA SER A 22 9.43 -5.41 -8.34
C SER A 22 9.09 -6.78 -8.96
N PRO A 23 9.55 -7.07 -10.20
CA PRO A 23 9.22 -8.31 -10.91
C PRO A 23 9.68 -9.58 -10.19
N THR A 24 10.77 -9.48 -9.42
CA THR A 24 11.30 -10.58 -8.62
C THR A 24 10.43 -10.88 -7.40
N PHE A 25 9.80 -9.86 -6.80
CA PHE A 25 8.89 -10.03 -5.67
C PHE A 25 7.61 -10.77 -6.07
N VAL A 26 7.08 -10.46 -7.26
CA VAL A 26 5.87 -11.11 -7.82
C VAL A 26 6.17 -12.35 -8.66
N ALA A 27 7.45 -12.73 -8.79
CA ALA A 27 7.84 -13.90 -9.55
C ALA A 27 7.19 -15.16 -8.99
N ARG A 28 6.81 -16.09 -9.86
CA ARG A 28 6.08 -17.31 -9.48
C ARG A 28 6.80 -18.17 -8.45
N SER A 29 8.13 -18.16 -8.44
CA SER A 29 8.95 -18.85 -7.45
C SER A 29 8.96 -18.17 -6.08
N ALA A 30 8.63 -16.88 -6.02
CA ALA A 30 8.66 -16.04 -4.83
C ALA A 30 7.27 -15.85 -4.19
N LEU A 31 6.19 -16.00 -4.98
CA LEU A 31 4.82 -15.88 -4.48
C LEU A 31 4.51 -16.76 -3.26
N PRO A 32 4.93 -18.04 -3.16
CA PRO A 32 4.61 -18.86 -1.99
C PRO A 32 5.00 -18.22 -0.65
N SER A 33 6.19 -17.60 -0.59
CA SER A 33 6.70 -16.90 0.59
C SER A 33 6.11 -15.48 0.75
N HIS A 34 5.76 -14.81 -0.35
CA HIS A 34 5.33 -13.41 -0.31
C HIS A 34 3.81 -13.22 -0.19
N SER A 35 3.01 -14.23 -0.55
CA SER A 35 1.54 -14.19 -0.49
C SER A 35 0.96 -14.88 0.76
N LEU A 36 1.78 -15.06 1.80
CA LEU A 36 1.46 -15.80 3.03
C LEU A 36 1.09 -17.29 2.83
N CYS A 37 1.21 -17.82 1.60
CA CYS A 37 0.76 -19.18 1.31
C CYS A 37 1.56 -20.24 2.09
N ASP A 38 2.88 -20.11 2.11
CA ASP A 38 3.76 -20.99 2.88
C ASP A 38 3.47 -20.87 4.39
N ASP A 39 3.24 -19.66 4.88
CA ASP A 39 2.97 -19.41 6.30
C ASP A 39 1.68 -20.07 6.81
N VAL A 40 0.64 -20.10 5.97
CA VAL A 40 -0.66 -20.69 6.33
C VAL A 40 -0.85 -22.11 5.78
N GLY A 41 0.18 -22.68 5.15
CA GLY A 41 0.17 -24.05 4.62
C GLY A 41 -0.86 -24.27 3.49
N VAL A 42 -1.15 -23.24 2.70
CA VAL A 42 -2.09 -23.34 1.57
C VAL A 42 -1.36 -23.34 0.25
N ARG A 43 -1.98 -23.96 -0.76
CA ARG A 43 -1.41 -23.99 -2.11
C ARG A 43 -1.46 -22.61 -2.75
N THR A 44 -0.31 -22.10 -3.19
CA THR A 44 -0.25 -20.87 -3.99
C THR A 44 -1.04 -21.02 -5.29
N PRO A 45 -1.99 -20.11 -5.59
CA PRO A 45 -2.73 -20.12 -6.84
C PRO A 45 -1.82 -20.04 -8.07
N LYS A 46 -2.26 -20.66 -9.16
CA LYS A 46 -1.56 -20.63 -10.44
C LYS A 46 -2.39 -19.81 -11.42
N PHE A 47 -1.86 -18.69 -11.87
CA PHE A 47 -2.46 -17.82 -12.88
C PHE A 47 -1.37 -17.32 -13.84
N ALA A 48 -1.80 -16.83 -15.01
CA ALA A 48 -0.97 -16.03 -15.89
C ALA A 48 -1.18 -14.56 -15.53
N SER A 49 -0.10 -13.78 -15.54
CA SER A 49 -0.13 -12.35 -15.22
C SER A 49 0.68 -11.54 -16.21
N VAL A 50 0.38 -10.24 -16.26
CA VAL A 50 1.12 -9.26 -17.06
C VAL A 50 1.71 -8.22 -16.12
N LEU A 51 3.02 -8.02 -16.22
CA LEU A 51 3.70 -6.92 -15.54
C LEU A 51 3.37 -5.61 -16.25
N VAL A 52 2.83 -4.65 -15.52
CA VAL A 52 2.42 -3.35 -16.07
C VAL A 52 3.32 -2.22 -15.56
N PRO A 53 3.80 -1.33 -16.45
CA PRO A 53 4.58 -0.15 -16.06
C PRO A 53 3.79 0.83 -15.18
N HIS A 54 4.52 1.68 -14.46
CA HIS A 54 3.95 2.81 -13.74
C HIS A 54 3.24 3.77 -14.73
N ASN A 55 2.18 4.45 -14.29
CA ASN A 55 1.36 5.35 -15.12
C ASN A 55 0.67 4.67 -16.33
N THR A 56 0.38 3.38 -16.25
CA THR A 56 -0.35 2.67 -17.31
C THR A 56 -1.84 2.99 -17.25
N VAL A 57 -2.40 3.54 -18.33
CA VAL A 57 -3.86 3.66 -18.48
C VAL A 57 -4.45 2.28 -18.75
N LEU A 58 -5.32 1.84 -17.84
CA LEU A 58 -5.95 0.53 -17.91
C LEU A 58 -6.99 0.48 -19.04
N ARG A 59 -7.09 -0.69 -19.66
CA ARG A 59 -7.99 -0.96 -20.78
C ARG A 59 -8.79 -2.23 -20.54
N SER A 60 -10.00 -2.28 -21.09
CA SER A 60 -10.80 -3.50 -21.13
C SER A 60 -10.14 -4.58 -21.99
N ALA A 61 -10.66 -5.81 -21.92
CA ALA A 61 -10.27 -6.89 -22.82
C ALA A 61 -10.45 -6.54 -24.32
N SER A 62 -11.41 -5.65 -24.64
CA SER A 62 -11.66 -5.09 -25.98
C SER A 62 -10.82 -3.85 -26.31
N ASN A 63 -9.75 -3.58 -25.53
CA ASN A 63 -8.80 -2.48 -25.71
C ASN A 63 -9.40 -1.07 -25.54
N VAL A 64 -10.55 -0.94 -24.86
CA VAL A 64 -11.20 0.34 -24.58
C VAL A 64 -10.60 0.94 -23.29
N PRO A 65 -10.15 2.21 -23.29
CA PRO A 65 -9.67 2.86 -22.07
C PRO A 65 -10.74 2.88 -20.98
N LEU A 66 -10.38 2.44 -19.77
CA LEU A 66 -11.29 2.43 -18.61
C LEU A 66 -11.34 3.79 -17.90
N GLY A 67 -10.43 4.71 -18.21
CA GLY A 67 -10.32 5.99 -17.51
C GLY A 67 -9.54 5.93 -16.20
N VAL A 68 -9.03 4.74 -15.84
CA VAL A 68 -8.25 4.48 -14.64
C VAL A 68 -6.77 4.33 -15.00
N THR A 69 -5.89 4.95 -14.21
CA THR A 69 -4.43 4.85 -14.34
C THR A 69 -3.88 4.02 -13.20
N LEU A 70 -3.03 3.04 -13.50
CA LEU A 70 -2.30 2.28 -12.51
C LEU A 70 -1.02 3.00 -12.10
N LEU A 71 -0.82 3.08 -10.80
CA LEU A 71 0.33 3.69 -10.14
C LEU A 71 1.06 2.59 -9.38
N HIS A 72 2.39 2.57 -9.46
CA HIS A 72 3.21 1.82 -8.50
C HIS A 72 3.30 2.64 -7.22
N THR A 73 3.10 2.00 -6.08
CA THR A 73 3.08 2.63 -4.76
C THR A 73 3.89 1.80 -3.76
N PRO A 74 5.18 1.53 -4.05
CA PRO A 74 5.99 0.67 -3.22
C PRO A 74 6.15 1.24 -1.81
N GLY A 75 6.26 0.37 -0.82
CA GLY A 75 6.53 0.77 0.56
C GLY A 75 5.87 -0.14 1.57
N HIS A 76 4.56 -0.35 1.48
CA HIS A 76 3.93 -1.38 2.31
C HIS A 76 4.28 -2.79 1.77
N THR A 77 4.17 -3.03 0.46
CA THR A 77 4.97 -4.07 -0.22
C THR A 77 5.81 -3.50 -1.37
N PRO A 78 6.84 -4.21 -1.84
CA PRO A 78 7.64 -3.77 -2.98
C PRO A 78 6.88 -3.73 -4.31
N ASP A 79 5.77 -4.44 -4.45
CA ASP A 79 4.99 -4.55 -5.69
C ASP A 79 3.65 -3.82 -5.63
N GLU A 80 3.39 -3.07 -4.56
CA GLU A 80 2.08 -2.49 -4.34
C GLU A 80 1.68 -1.50 -5.45
N ILE A 81 0.38 -1.44 -5.71
CA ILE A 81 -0.22 -0.57 -6.71
C ILE A 81 -1.38 0.22 -6.12
N ALA A 82 -1.59 1.41 -6.68
CA ALA A 82 -2.80 2.20 -6.52
C ALA A 82 -3.46 2.43 -7.88
N LEU A 83 -4.73 2.79 -7.85
CA LEU A 83 -5.51 3.16 -9.04
C LEU A 83 -5.98 4.61 -8.91
N TRP A 84 -5.78 5.39 -9.96
CA TRP A 84 -6.23 6.76 -10.08
C TRP A 84 -7.32 6.88 -11.14
N ASP A 85 -8.53 7.25 -10.71
CA ASP A 85 -9.62 7.64 -11.59
C ASP A 85 -9.76 9.17 -11.63
N ALA A 86 -9.21 9.77 -12.69
CA ALA A 86 -9.25 11.22 -12.88
C ALA A 86 -10.65 11.76 -13.19
N ARG A 87 -11.57 10.93 -13.69
CA ARG A 87 -12.94 11.35 -14.03
C ARG A 87 -13.80 11.40 -12.77
N GLU A 88 -13.68 10.37 -11.94
CA GLU A 88 -14.41 10.27 -10.67
C GLU A 88 -13.73 11.04 -9.52
N LEU A 89 -12.50 11.54 -9.75
CA LEU A 89 -11.67 12.17 -8.72
C LEU A 89 -11.47 11.23 -7.53
N MET A 90 -11.14 9.97 -7.83
CA MET A 90 -11.04 8.90 -6.84
C MET A 90 -9.68 8.22 -6.90
N LEU A 91 -9.05 8.09 -5.73
CA LEU A 91 -7.80 7.37 -5.53
C LEU A 91 -8.07 6.08 -4.74
N TYR A 92 -7.68 4.93 -5.27
CA TYR A 92 -7.77 3.64 -4.59
C TYR A 92 -6.36 3.17 -4.25
N VAL A 93 -6.03 3.04 -2.97
CA VAL A 93 -4.63 2.85 -2.52
C VAL A 93 -4.33 1.49 -1.90
N GLY A 94 -5.28 0.57 -1.87
CA GLY A 94 -5.07 -0.72 -1.22
C GLY A 94 -4.64 -0.55 0.24
N ASP A 95 -3.59 -1.24 0.64
CA ASP A 95 -3.11 -1.30 2.03
C ASP A 95 -2.03 -0.24 2.34
N THR A 96 -1.73 0.63 1.37
CA THR A 96 -0.75 1.71 1.51
C THR A 96 -1.08 2.57 2.73
N VAL A 97 -2.34 2.97 2.91
CA VAL A 97 -2.77 3.76 4.06
C VAL A 97 -4.23 3.51 4.35
N TYR A 98 -4.62 3.54 5.62
CA TYR A 98 -6.00 3.61 6.07
C TYR A 98 -6.08 4.13 7.52
N GLU A 99 -7.25 4.63 7.89
CA GLU A 99 -7.59 5.13 9.22
C GLU A 99 -8.29 4.01 10.03
N TRP A 100 -8.21 4.12 11.36
CA TRP A 100 -8.93 3.31 12.35
C TRP A 100 -8.56 1.82 12.44
N GLU A 101 -7.61 1.36 11.63
CA GLU A 101 -6.96 0.05 11.72
C GLU A 101 -5.44 0.19 11.53
N PRO A 102 -4.62 -0.71 12.09
CA PRO A 102 -3.18 -0.64 11.93
C PRO A 102 -2.76 -0.89 10.49
N ILE A 103 -1.92 -0.02 9.93
CA ILE A 103 -1.19 -0.31 8.70
C ILE A 103 -0.13 -1.37 9.04
N ILE A 104 -0.31 -2.59 8.54
CA ILE A 104 0.55 -3.74 8.90
C ILE A 104 1.63 -3.91 7.85
N PHE A 105 2.83 -3.40 8.08
CA PHE A 105 3.95 -3.64 7.17
C PHE A 105 4.44 -5.09 7.30
N PRO A 106 4.48 -5.87 6.22
CA PRO A 106 5.15 -7.15 6.19
C PRO A 106 6.67 -6.98 6.28
N THR A 107 7.40 -8.09 6.42
CA THR A 107 8.87 -8.14 6.41
C THR A 107 9.48 -7.46 5.17
N HIS A 108 8.79 -7.42 4.03
CA HIS A 108 9.31 -6.81 2.81
C HIS A 108 8.97 -5.32 2.66
N GLY A 109 8.28 -4.73 3.65
CA GLY A 109 7.96 -3.31 3.65
C GLY A 109 9.20 -2.43 3.80
N ASN A 110 9.05 -1.16 3.45
CA ASN A 110 10.07 -0.13 3.50
C ASN A 110 9.41 1.22 3.82
N ILE A 111 9.64 1.73 5.04
CA ILE A 111 8.97 2.94 5.54
C ILE A 111 9.45 4.20 4.83
N SER A 112 10.72 4.27 4.41
CA SER A 112 11.23 5.42 3.66
C SER A 112 10.64 5.48 2.25
N GLU A 113 10.58 4.34 1.57
CA GLU A 113 9.95 4.24 0.25
C GLU A 113 8.44 4.52 0.34
N TRP A 114 7.80 4.07 1.42
CA TRP A 114 6.41 4.41 1.73
C TRP A 114 6.20 5.92 1.89
N LEU A 115 7.08 6.63 2.60
CA LEU A 115 7.00 8.10 2.72
C LEU A 115 7.10 8.78 1.34
N SER A 116 8.01 8.31 0.47
CA SER A 116 8.13 8.79 -0.90
C SER A 116 6.85 8.52 -1.71
N THR A 117 6.28 7.33 -1.61
CA THR A 117 4.99 6.96 -2.21
C THR A 117 3.87 7.88 -1.74
N ILE A 118 3.78 8.20 -0.45
CA ILE A 118 2.77 9.14 0.05
C ILE A 118 2.97 10.55 -0.56
N ASP A 119 4.21 11.01 -0.69
CA ASP A 119 4.52 12.30 -1.33
C ASP A 119 4.14 12.32 -2.82
N GLU A 120 4.38 11.23 -3.54
CA GLU A 120 3.96 11.06 -4.94
C GLU A 120 2.44 11.05 -5.09
N LEU A 121 1.73 10.32 -4.23
CA LEU A 121 0.26 10.31 -4.23
C LEU A 121 -0.32 11.69 -3.92
N VAL A 122 0.26 12.42 -2.97
CA VAL A 122 -0.11 13.82 -2.70
C VAL A 122 0.10 14.69 -3.94
N ALA A 123 1.21 14.51 -4.66
CA ALA A 123 1.47 15.25 -5.89
C ALA A 123 0.43 14.95 -6.98
N ILE A 124 0.05 13.68 -7.15
CA ILE A 124 -1.01 13.27 -8.09
C ILE A 124 -2.33 13.94 -7.73
N VAL A 125 -2.74 13.88 -6.46
CA VAL A 125 -3.99 14.51 -5.99
C VAL A 125 -3.96 16.03 -6.23
N ARG A 126 -2.82 16.69 -5.94
CA ARG A 126 -2.64 18.13 -6.17
C ARG A 126 -2.65 18.53 -7.66
N SER A 127 -2.30 17.60 -8.55
CA SER A 127 -2.32 17.83 -10.00
C SER A 127 -3.72 17.72 -10.61
N ALA A 128 -4.70 17.19 -9.87
CA ALA A 128 -6.07 17.06 -10.33
C ALA A 128 -6.71 18.45 -10.58
N ARG A 129 -7.75 18.48 -11.43
CA ARG A 129 -8.45 19.73 -11.78
C ARG A 129 -9.06 20.44 -10.55
N VAL A 130 -9.49 19.67 -9.56
CA VAL A 130 -10.14 20.13 -8.33
C VAL A 130 -9.59 19.29 -7.16
N PRO A 131 -8.35 19.54 -6.69
CA PRO A 131 -7.67 18.68 -5.72
C PRO A 131 -8.46 18.41 -4.43
N GLU A 132 -9.20 19.40 -3.94
CA GLU A 132 -10.03 19.35 -2.74
C GLU A 132 -11.26 18.43 -2.89
N ALA A 133 -11.68 18.15 -4.13
CA ALA A 133 -12.77 17.23 -4.41
C ALA A 133 -12.30 15.76 -4.47
N VAL A 134 -10.98 15.52 -4.53
CA VAL A 134 -10.44 14.18 -4.64
C VAL A 134 -10.65 13.37 -3.36
N ARG A 135 -11.18 12.16 -3.54
CA ARG A 135 -11.46 11.22 -2.46
C ARG A 135 -10.53 10.01 -2.51
N ILE A 136 -10.37 9.36 -1.37
CA ILE A 136 -9.55 8.15 -1.22
C ILE A 136 -10.39 6.98 -0.71
N ASN A 137 -10.14 5.80 -1.27
CA ASN A 137 -10.62 4.50 -0.82
C ASN A 137 -9.42 3.60 -0.54
N CYS A 138 -9.46 2.93 0.60
CA CYS A 138 -8.38 2.06 1.06
C CYS A 138 -8.86 0.60 1.09
N GLY A 139 -7.94 -0.35 1.23
CA GLY A 139 -8.24 -1.77 1.37
C GLY A 139 -9.05 -2.10 2.63
N HIS A 140 -9.02 -1.18 3.60
CA HIS A 140 -9.67 -1.27 4.90
C HIS A 140 -10.61 -0.07 5.15
N ARG A 141 -10.97 0.16 6.42
CA ARG A 141 -12.10 0.98 6.94
C ARG A 141 -12.27 2.42 6.41
N THR A 142 -11.33 2.95 5.63
CA THR A 142 -11.35 4.30 5.05
C THR A 142 -11.99 4.29 3.67
N VAL A 143 -13.18 4.88 3.59
CA VAL A 143 -13.99 4.96 2.36
C VAL A 143 -14.42 6.40 2.11
N THR A 144 -14.20 6.90 0.89
CA THR A 144 -14.63 8.22 0.39
C THR A 144 -14.18 9.41 1.27
N ARG A 145 -12.99 9.31 1.88
CA ARG A 145 -12.42 10.38 2.72
C ARG A 145 -11.65 11.41 1.87
N PRO A 146 -11.47 12.66 2.31
CA PRO A 146 -10.65 13.63 1.57
C PRO A 146 -9.20 13.14 1.42
N ALA A 147 -8.73 12.97 0.19
CA ALA A 147 -7.45 12.28 -0.06
C ALA A 147 -6.25 13.01 0.57
N LEU A 148 -6.18 14.34 0.42
CA LEU A 148 -5.08 15.15 0.99
C LEU A 148 -5.05 15.13 2.51
N GLU A 149 -6.22 15.05 3.16
CA GLU A 149 -6.32 14.97 4.62
C GLU A 149 -5.72 13.64 5.11
N VAL A 150 -6.17 12.52 4.53
CA VAL A 150 -5.74 11.17 4.93
C VAL A 150 -4.24 10.98 4.66
N LEU A 151 -3.77 11.26 3.44
CA LEU A 151 -2.37 11.11 3.07
C LEU A 151 -1.46 11.99 3.94
N GLY A 152 -1.83 13.25 4.12
CA GLY A 152 -1.05 14.19 4.91
C GLY A 152 -1.02 13.84 6.40
N ALA A 153 -2.14 13.37 6.97
CA ALA A 153 -2.22 12.97 8.37
C ALA A 153 -1.44 11.68 8.65
N ALA A 154 -1.55 10.67 7.78
CA ALA A 154 -0.76 9.45 7.90
C ALA A 154 0.74 9.72 7.80
N ARG A 155 1.16 10.57 6.84
CA ARG A 155 2.56 10.98 6.70
C ARG A 155 3.08 11.65 7.97
N ARG A 156 2.34 12.62 8.51
CA ARG A 156 2.72 13.30 9.76
C ARG A 156 2.87 12.31 10.90
N PHE A 157 1.90 11.42 11.08
CA PHE A 157 1.96 10.39 12.12
C PHE A 157 3.21 9.51 12.01
N VAL A 158 3.56 9.02 10.81
CA VAL A 158 4.77 8.21 10.64
C VAL A 158 6.03 9.03 10.89
N MET A 159 6.06 10.30 10.50
CA MET A 159 7.19 11.19 10.83
C MET A 159 7.34 11.40 12.34
N ASP A 160 6.25 11.58 13.09
CA ASP A 160 6.26 11.70 14.55
C ASP A 160 6.82 10.42 15.19
N VAL A 161 6.45 9.24 14.68
CA VAL A 161 7.03 7.95 15.09
C VAL A 161 8.55 7.91 14.83
N LEU A 162 9.00 8.34 13.64
CA LEU A 162 10.42 8.36 13.30
C LEU A 162 11.20 9.35 14.16
N ALA A 163 10.63 10.51 14.47
CA ALA A 163 11.20 11.51 15.38
C ALA A 163 11.28 11.04 16.83
N GLY A 164 10.50 10.03 17.22
CA GLY A 164 10.42 9.54 18.59
C GLY A 164 9.38 10.27 19.44
N ASP A 165 8.47 11.02 18.81
CA ASP A 165 7.39 11.74 19.48
C ASP A 165 6.20 10.83 19.81
N VAL A 166 6.20 9.59 19.30
CA VAL A 166 5.21 8.55 19.61
C VAL A 166 5.93 7.32 20.16
N ASP A 167 5.61 6.97 21.41
CA ASP A 167 6.14 5.77 22.05
C ASP A 167 5.55 4.49 21.45
N ALA A 168 6.34 3.42 21.48
CA ALA A 168 5.86 2.09 21.09
C ALA A 168 4.81 1.62 22.10
N HIS A 169 3.58 1.42 21.64
CA HIS A 169 2.48 0.92 22.45
C HIS A 169 2.68 -0.55 22.82
N TRP A 170 3.28 -1.34 21.92
CA TRP A 170 3.51 -2.77 22.13
C TRP A 170 4.72 -3.27 21.33
N ARG A 171 5.35 -4.34 21.84
CA ARG A 171 6.49 -5.03 21.23
C ARG A 171 6.35 -6.56 21.41
N THR A 172 6.59 -7.34 20.36
CA THR A 172 6.46 -8.81 20.37
C THR A 172 7.48 -9.49 19.47
N TRP A 173 7.84 -10.73 19.78
CA TRP A 173 8.70 -11.55 18.92
C TRP A 173 7.85 -12.46 18.03
N ARG A 174 7.96 -12.33 16.70
CA ARG A 174 7.23 -13.16 15.74
C ARG A 174 8.05 -13.34 14.46
N ARG A 175 7.99 -14.53 13.85
CA ARG A 175 8.63 -14.84 12.57
C ARG A 175 10.13 -14.52 12.53
N GLY A 176 10.82 -14.70 13.66
CA GLY A 176 12.27 -14.50 13.77
C GLY A 176 12.72 -13.05 13.95
N GLU A 177 11.80 -12.10 14.11
CA GLU A 177 12.16 -10.69 14.37
C GLU A 177 11.19 -10.00 15.36
N TRP A 178 11.67 -8.93 16.00
CA TRP A 178 10.83 -8.07 16.84
C TRP A 178 9.86 -7.29 15.97
N HIS A 179 8.59 -7.23 16.39
CA HIS A 179 7.56 -6.39 15.82
C HIS A 179 7.09 -5.39 16.87
N VAL A 180 6.78 -4.19 16.41
CA VAL A 180 6.33 -3.06 17.23
C VAL A 180 5.01 -2.50 16.70
N GLU A 181 4.24 -1.90 17.60
CA GLU A 181 3.06 -1.13 17.25
C GLU A 181 3.17 0.28 17.81
N TYR A 182 2.94 1.26 16.94
CA TYR A 182 2.80 2.67 17.30
C TYR A 182 1.37 3.09 17.02
N ARG A 183 0.80 3.91 17.91
CA ARG A 183 -0.58 4.37 17.79
C ARG A 183 -0.66 5.85 18.11
N GLN A 184 -1.29 6.59 17.21
CA GLN A 184 -1.57 8.00 17.41
C GLN A 184 -2.56 8.18 18.56
N GLU A 185 -2.44 9.27 19.31
CA GLU A 185 -3.51 9.72 20.22
C GLU A 185 -4.84 9.85 19.45
N GLY A 186 -5.94 9.39 20.05
CA GLY A 186 -7.24 9.27 19.37
C GLY A 186 -7.38 8.05 18.45
N GLY A 187 -6.28 7.37 18.11
CA GLY A 187 -6.29 6.08 17.42
C GLY A 187 -6.70 6.12 15.95
N GLN A 188 -6.66 7.29 15.32
CA GLN A 188 -6.95 7.44 13.89
C GLN A 188 -5.92 6.72 13.04
N PHE A 189 -4.63 6.80 13.38
CA PHE A 189 -3.57 6.06 12.72
C PHE A 189 -2.82 5.17 13.70
N SER A 190 -2.45 3.98 13.23
CA SER A 190 -1.46 3.13 13.87
C SER A 190 -0.68 2.37 12.81
N ILE A 191 0.56 2.02 13.14
CA ILE A 191 1.39 1.15 12.31
C ILE A 191 1.81 -0.06 13.14
N ARG A 192 1.89 -1.22 12.48
CA ARG A 192 2.48 -2.43 13.02
C ARG A 192 3.50 -2.95 12.03
N CYS A 193 4.72 -3.18 12.47
CA CYS A 193 5.81 -3.55 11.56
C CYS A 193 6.92 -4.28 12.30
N PRO A 194 7.83 -4.96 11.59
CA PRO A 194 9.13 -5.31 12.14
C PRO A 194 9.86 -4.07 12.65
N GLU A 195 10.42 -4.15 13.86
CA GLU A 195 11.13 -3.05 14.53
C GLU A 195 12.28 -2.51 13.67
N ARG A 196 12.97 -3.40 12.94
CA ARG A 196 14.07 -2.99 12.05
C ARG A 196 13.63 -1.99 10.97
N LEU A 197 12.38 -2.03 10.49
CA LEU A 197 11.93 -1.11 9.44
C LEU A 197 11.92 0.34 9.94
N ILE A 198 11.56 0.53 11.22
CA ILE A 198 11.59 1.84 11.89
C ILE A 198 13.03 2.30 12.08
N GLU A 199 13.90 1.39 12.53
CA GLU A 199 15.32 1.72 12.73
C GLU A 199 16.04 2.05 11.41
N GLU A 200 15.77 1.30 10.35
CA GLU A 200 16.28 1.54 8.99
C GLU A 200 15.84 2.92 8.48
N ALA A 201 14.55 3.25 8.61
CA ALA A 201 14.02 4.55 8.21
C ALA A 201 14.62 5.70 9.03
N ARG A 202 14.76 5.55 10.36
CA ARG A 202 15.43 6.54 11.22
C ARG A 202 16.87 6.79 10.79
N ARG A 203 17.64 5.74 10.51
CA ARG A 203 19.03 5.86 10.03
C ARG A 203 19.10 6.60 8.69
N GLN A 204 18.19 6.33 7.77
CA GLN A 204 18.16 7.00 6.47
C GLN A 204 17.80 8.49 6.61
N GLN A 205 16.85 8.84 7.48
CA GLN A 205 16.50 10.24 7.75
C GLN A 205 17.68 11.05 8.31
N GLN A 206 18.50 10.45 9.18
CA GLN A 206 19.69 11.09 9.72
C GLN A 206 20.78 11.34 8.67
N GLN A 207 20.83 10.57 7.58
CA GLN A 207 21.80 10.75 6.50
C GLN A 207 21.40 11.86 5.51
N LEU A 208 20.15 12.31 5.55
CA LEU A 208 19.62 13.38 4.71
C LEU A 208 19.70 14.77 5.37
N GLN A 209 20.12 14.83 6.64
CA GLN A 209 20.35 16.05 7.42
C GLN A 209 21.84 16.43 7.42
#